data_AF-A0A7S8MYB9-F1
#
_entry.id   AF-A0A7S8MYB9-F1
#
_cell.length_a   1.000
_cell.length_b   1.000
_cell.length_c   1.000
_cell.angle_alpha   90.00
_cell.angle_beta   90.00
_cell.angle_gamma   90.00
#
_symmetry.space_group_name_H-M   'P 1'
#
loop_
_entity.id
_entity.type
_entity.pdbx_description
1 polymer ?
#
loop_
_entity_poly.entity_id
_entity_poly.type
_entity_poly.pdbx_seq_one_letter_code
_entity_poly.pdbx_strand_id
1 'polypeptide(L)'
;MYLSGLLTNPDSVTTTGAREATDTLCVGLDGCLEAWTTDHAHFYRFESNAQAEQFLTTVTDGFQSDRIAVSFDETEPSEQMKQWTRELVDGAHSLT
;
A
#
# COMPACT_ATOMS: atom_id res chain seq x y z
N MET A 1 0.27 13.04 -2.70
CA MET A 1 0.04 11.89 -3.61
C MET A 1 -1.16 11.05 -3.18
N TYR A 2 -2.06 10.69 -4.10
CA TYR A 2 -3.17 9.73 -3.87
C TYR A 2 -2.76 8.32 -4.32
N LEU A 3 -3.29 7.26 -3.69
CA LEU A 3 -2.98 5.88 -4.10
C LEU A 3 -3.55 5.56 -5.47
N SER A 4 -4.72 6.10 -5.81
CA SER A 4 -5.28 5.99 -7.17
C SER A 4 -4.25 6.33 -8.25
N GLY A 5 -3.56 7.47 -8.15
CA GLY A 5 -2.56 7.87 -9.13
C GLY A 5 -1.33 6.95 -9.21
N LEU A 6 -1.01 6.25 -8.12
CA LEU A 6 0.07 5.26 -8.08
C LEU A 6 -0.35 3.93 -8.71
N LEU A 7 -1.59 3.51 -8.44
CA LEU A 7 -2.06 2.14 -8.69
C LEU A 7 -2.86 2.00 -9.99
N THR A 8 -3.26 3.10 -10.63
CA THR A 8 -3.99 3.06 -11.91
C THR A 8 -3.10 2.87 -13.14
N ASN A 9 -1.81 2.57 -12.97
CA ASN A 9 -0.94 2.26 -14.10
C ASN A 9 -1.25 0.84 -14.62
N PRO A 10 -1.91 0.68 -15.79
CA PRO A 10 -2.30 -0.63 -16.28
C PRO A 10 -1.11 -1.51 -16.71
N ASP A 11 0.05 -0.90 -16.96
CA ASP A 11 1.26 -1.61 -17.37
C ASP A 11 2.10 -2.10 -16.17
N SER A 12 1.73 -1.71 -14.95
CA SER A 12 2.45 -2.11 -13.74
C SER A 12 2.00 -3.48 -13.24
N VAL A 13 2.91 -4.45 -13.32
CA VAL A 13 2.66 -5.83 -12.86
C VAL A 13 2.41 -5.93 -11.35
N THR A 14 2.82 -4.95 -10.56
CA THR A 14 2.59 -4.92 -9.10
C THR A 14 1.20 -4.39 -8.73
N THR A 15 0.48 -3.79 -9.68
CA THR A 15 -0.83 -3.15 -9.46
C THR A 15 -1.94 -3.81 -10.27
N THR A 16 -1.69 -5.03 -10.77
CA THR A 16 -2.72 -5.88 -11.37
C THR A 16 -3.87 -6.12 -10.39
N GLY A 17 -5.10 -6.08 -10.90
CA GLY A 17 -6.29 -6.23 -10.06
C GLY A 17 -6.55 -5.07 -9.09
N ALA A 18 -5.87 -3.92 -9.26
CA ALA A 18 -6.06 -2.76 -8.41
C ALA A 18 -7.54 -2.34 -8.32
N ARG A 19 -8.08 -2.37 -7.11
CA ARG A 19 -9.42 -1.90 -6.78
C ARG A 19 -9.39 -1.09 -5.50
N GLU A 20 -10.17 -0.02 -5.51
CA GLU A 20 -10.41 0.80 -4.33
C GLU A 20 -11.14 -0.06 -3.28
N ALA A 21 -10.69 0.01 -2.03
CA ALA A 21 -11.17 -0.83 -0.94
C ALA A 21 -11.13 -0.10 0.41
N THR A 22 -11.21 1.23 0.40
CA THR A 22 -11.12 2.09 1.60
C THR A 22 -12.18 1.69 2.62
N ASP A 23 -13.43 1.53 2.19
CA ASP A 23 -14.56 1.19 3.08
C ASP A 23 -14.45 -0.19 3.72
N THR A 24 -13.57 -1.07 3.22
CA THR A 24 -13.36 -2.41 3.80
C THR A 24 -12.07 -2.45 4.62
N LEU A 25 -10.98 -1.95 4.06
CA LEU A 25 -9.64 -2.07 4.63
C LEU A 25 -9.33 -1.00 5.69
N CYS A 26 -9.89 0.21 5.56
CA CYS A 26 -9.67 1.26 6.58
C CYS A 26 -10.60 1.13 7.79
N VAL A 27 -11.51 0.15 7.83
CA VAL A 27 -12.46 0.01 8.94
C VAL A 27 -11.71 -0.26 10.24
N GLY A 28 -11.86 0.64 11.21
CA GLY A 28 -11.21 0.54 12.51
C GLY A 28 -9.73 0.94 12.52
N LEU A 29 -9.18 1.42 11.41
CA LEU A 29 -7.82 1.93 11.32
C LEU A 29 -7.82 3.46 11.52
N ASP A 30 -7.22 3.92 12.61
CA ASP A 30 -7.13 5.35 12.92
C ASP A 30 -6.30 6.11 11.86
N GLY A 31 -6.84 7.23 11.37
CA GLY A 31 -6.19 8.07 10.36
C GLY A 31 -6.03 7.43 8.97
N CYS A 32 -6.68 6.30 8.67
CA CYS A 32 -6.65 5.70 7.33
C CYS A 32 -7.55 6.51 6.38
N LEU A 33 -6.95 7.09 5.33
CA LEU A 33 -7.61 8.01 4.41
C LEU A 33 -8.03 7.37 3.08
N GLU A 34 -7.32 6.33 2.66
CA GLU A 34 -7.51 5.67 1.38
C GLU A 34 -6.88 4.29 1.47
N ALA A 35 -7.55 3.27 0.95
CA ALA A 35 -6.98 1.95 0.81
C ALA A 35 -7.35 1.30 -0.52
N TRP A 36 -6.41 0.51 -1.03
CA TRP A 36 -6.53 -0.21 -2.28
C TRP A 36 -6.00 -1.62 -2.09
N THR A 37 -6.54 -2.55 -2.87
CA THR A 37 -6.06 -3.92 -2.91
C THR A 37 -5.72 -4.28 -4.35
N THR A 38 -4.67 -5.07 -4.51
CA THR A 38 -4.22 -5.64 -5.78
C THR A 38 -4.16 -7.16 -5.63
N ASP A 39 -3.83 -7.86 -6.72
CA ASP A 39 -3.57 -9.30 -6.66
C ASP A 39 -2.34 -9.65 -5.80
N HIS A 40 -1.55 -8.64 -5.40
CA HIS A 40 -0.23 -8.84 -4.80
C HIS A 40 -0.03 -8.12 -3.47
N ALA A 41 -0.81 -7.10 -3.15
CA ALA A 41 -0.71 -6.41 -1.86
C ALA A 41 -1.94 -5.56 -1.53
N HIS A 42 -2.03 -5.16 -0.27
CA HIS A 42 -2.94 -4.12 0.20
C HIS A 42 -2.16 -2.85 0.48
N PHE A 43 -2.63 -1.73 -0.05
CA PHE A 43 -2.03 -0.40 0.09
C PHE A 43 -2.92 0.48 0.94
N TYR A 44 -2.32 1.17 1.89
CA TYR A 44 -3.00 2.03 2.85
C TYR A 44 -2.31 3.39 2.86
N ARG A 45 -3.10 4.47 2.86
CA ARG A 45 -2.61 5.83 3.01
C ARG A 45 -3.17 6.43 4.27
N PHE A 46 -2.28 6.91 5.13
CA PHE A 46 -2.64 7.51 6.41
C PHE A 46 -2.55 9.05 6.39
N GLU A 47 -3.10 9.69 7.41
CA GLU A 47 -2.96 11.13 7.66
C GLU A 47 -1.52 11.50 8.03
N SER A 48 -0.79 10.60 8.69
CA SER A 48 0.57 10.83 9.17
C SER A 48 1.48 9.61 9.06
N ASN A 49 2.80 9.85 9.04
CA ASN A 49 3.82 8.80 9.03
C ASN A 49 3.76 7.94 10.30
N ALA A 50 3.41 8.54 11.44
CA ALA A 50 3.28 7.83 12.72
C ALA A 50 2.13 6.82 12.71
N GLN A 51 0.99 7.16 12.08
CA GLN A 51 -0.14 6.22 11.96
C GLN A 51 0.18 5.08 10.99
N ALA A 52 0.87 5.35 9.88
CA ALA A 52 1.34 4.31 8.97
C ALA A 52 2.31 3.34 9.67
N GLU A 53 3.25 3.88 10.47
CA GLU A 53 4.18 3.08 11.29
C GLU A 53 3.43 2.25 12.34
N GLN A 54 2.45 2.86 13.02
CA GLN A 54 1.63 2.15 14.00
C GLN A 54 0.86 0.99 13.37
N PHE A 55 0.27 1.18 12.18
CA PHE A 55 -0.39 0.11 11.45
C PHE A 55 0.56 -1.04 11.11
N LEU A 56 1.80 -0.77 10.71
CA LEU A 56 2.77 -1.83 10.42
C LEU A 56 3.09 -2.72 11.62
N THR A 57 2.89 -2.25 12.86
CA THR A 57 3.06 -3.10 14.05
C THR A 57 2.03 -4.23 14.13
N THR A 58 0.92 -4.13 13.39
CA THR A 58 -0.14 -5.14 13.33
C THR A 58 -0.03 -6.07 12.12
N VAL A 59 0.95 -5.83 11.25
CA VAL A 59 1.17 -6.58 10.00
C VAL A 59 2.41 -7.47 10.17
N THR A 60 2.33 -8.72 9.71
CA THR A 60 3.46 -9.67 9.82
C THR A 60 4.51 -9.38 8.74
N ASP A 61 4.06 -9.15 7.52
CA ASP A 61 4.87 -8.83 6.37
C ASP A 61 4.32 -7.59 5.66
N GLY A 62 5.09 -6.51 5.77
CA GLY A 62 4.71 -5.23 5.20
C GLY A 62 5.90 -4.31 5.02
N PHE A 63 5.62 -3.14 4.47
CA PHE A 63 6.57 -2.05 4.40
C PHE A 63 5.87 -0.71 4.40
N GLN A 64 6.62 0.34 4.71
CA GLN A 64 6.14 1.70 4.71
C GLN A 64 7.10 2.58 3.92
N SER A 65 6.52 3.57 3.24
CA SER A 65 7.20 4.74 2.71
C SER A 65 6.34 5.97 3.02
N ASP A 66 6.85 6.90 3.82
CA ASP A 66 6.11 8.06 4.33
C ASP A 66 4.77 7.64 4.97
N ARG A 67 3.65 8.23 4.54
CA ARG A 67 2.29 7.93 5.00
C ARG A 67 1.65 6.73 4.30
N ILE A 68 2.39 5.99 3.48
CA ILE A 68 1.89 4.82 2.76
C ILE A 68 2.42 3.57 3.45
N ALA A 69 1.52 2.70 3.88
CA ALA A 69 1.86 1.36 4.33
C ALA A 69 1.34 0.33 3.31
N VAL A 70 2.08 -0.75 3.16
CA VAL A 70 1.71 -1.88 2.31
C VAL A 70 1.78 -3.14 3.14
N SER A 71 0.74 -3.96 3.05
CA SER A 71 0.64 -5.27 3.69
C SER A 71 0.63 -6.36 2.63
N PHE A 72 1.38 -7.43 2.90
CA PHE A 72 1.50 -8.62 2.06
C PHE A 72 0.86 -9.87 2.71
N ASP A 73 0.32 -9.74 3.92
CA ASP A 73 -0.13 -10.86 4.77
C ASP A 73 -1.18 -11.75 4.10
N GLU A 74 -2.09 -11.20 3.31
CA GLU A 74 -3.20 -11.96 2.69
C GLU A 74 -2.90 -12.40 1.25
N THR A 75 -2.01 -11.70 0.56
CA THR A 75 -1.70 -11.95 -0.85
C THR A 75 -0.47 -12.84 -1.03
N GLU A 76 0.38 -12.94 0.00
CA GLU A 76 1.57 -13.77 0.06
C GLU A 76 2.39 -13.77 -1.26
N PRO A 77 2.72 -12.59 -1.83
CA PRO A 77 3.41 -12.51 -3.10
C PRO A 77 4.86 -13.05 -2.98
N SER A 78 5.48 -13.32 -4.13
CA SER A 78 6.90 -13.70 -4.15
C SER A 78 7.81 -12.56 -3.68
N GLU A 79 9.00 -12.88 -3.18
CA GLU A 79 9.99 -11.88 -2.75
C GLU A 79 10.35 -10.87 -3.86
N GLN A 80 10.38 -11.33 -5.13
CA GLN A 80 10.58 -10.43 -6.26
C GLN A 80 9.44 -9.42 -6.41
N MET A 81 8.19 -9.86 -6.23
CA MET A 81 7.02 -8.97 -6.29
C MET A 81 7.00 -7.99 -5.11
N LYS A 82 7.40 -8.42 -3.90
CA LYS A 82 7.57 -7.53 -2.75
C LYS A 82 8.61 -6.45 -3.05
N GLN A 83 9.75 -6.83 -3.62
CA GLN A 83 10.81 -5.89 -4.00
C GLN A 83 10.33 -4.86 -5.03
N TRP A 84 9.66 -5.29 -6.11
CA TRP A 84 9.10 -4.36 -7.09
C TRP A 84 8.02 -3.44 -6.50
N THR A 85 7.24 -3.94 -5.55
CA THR A 85 6.22 -3.11 -4.87
C THR A 85 6.88 -2.03 -4.01
N ARG A 86 7.97 -2.36 -3.31
CA ARG A 86 8.78 -1.39 -2.54
C ARG A 86 9.33 -0.31 -3.47
N GLU A 87 9.96 -0.71 -4.56
CA GLU A 87 10.50 0.21 -5.57
C GLU A 87 9.43 1.13 -6.18
N LEU A 88 8.24 0.60 -6.46
CA LEU A 88 7.12 1.39 -6.97
C LEU A 88 6.71 2.49 -5.98
N VAL A 89 6.53 2.14 -4.71
CA VAL A 89 6.05 3.10 -3.69
C VAL A 89 7.15 4.10 -3.32
N ASP A 90 8.40 3.67 -3.16
CA ASP A 90 9.53 4.58 -2.88
C ASP A 90 9.81 5.52 -4.05
N GLY A 91 9.76 5.01 -5.28
CA GLY A 91 9.89 5.82 -6.49
C GLY A 91 8.82 6.90 -6.58
N ALA A 92 7.59 6.59 -6.17
CA ALA A 92 6.49 7.54 -6.16
C ALA A 92 6.63 8.64 -5.10
N HIS A 93 7.27 8.35 -3.96
CA HIS A 93 7.61 9.36 -2.95
C HIS A 93 8.69 10.34 -3.44
N SER A 94 9.66 9.87 -4.23
CA SER A 94 10.77 10.71 -4.72
C SER A 94 10.38 11.84 -5.70
N LEU A 95 9.13 11.84 -6.19
CA LEU A 95 8.61 12.79 -7.18
C LEU A 95 7.76 13.92 -6.58
N THR A 96 7.65 14.01 -5.25
CA THR A 96 6.92 15.06 -4.52
C THR A 96 7.84 15.82 -3.57
#